data_AF-A0A937H9I0-F1
#
_entry.id   AF-A0A937H9I0-F1
#
_cell.length_a   1.000
_cell.length_b   1.000
_cell.length_c   1.000
_cell.angle_alpha   90.00
_cell.angle_beta   90.00
_cell.angle_gamma   90.00
#
_symmetry.space_group_name_H-M   'P 1'
#
loop_
_entity.id
_entity.type
_entity.pdbx_description
1 polymer ?
#
loop_
_entity_poly.entity_id
_entity_poly.type
_entity_poly.pdbx_seq_one_letter_code
_entity_poly.pdbx_strand_id
1 'polypeptide(L)'
;MMKPWLTILISATLVLGLLVALAGDVVKGWVIQALTDDMFVAVDNDAFDPGLPVGSQFPKIDARLGALPVTDISLLVGDRGLIFIASRSVDW
;
A
#
# COMPACT_ATOMS: atom_id res chain seq x y z
N MET A 1 12.48 55.53 11.91
CA MET A 1 13.30 55.08 10.75
C MET A 1 13.95 53.76 11.13
N MET A 2 13.52 52.63 10.56
CA MET A 2 14.07 51.31 10.88
C MET A 2 15.51 51.19 10.38
N LYS A 3 16.37 50.53 11.15
CA LYS A 3 17.77 50.28 10.77
C LYS A 3 17.80 49.36 9.52
N PRO A 4 18.64 49.66 8.51
CA PRO A 4 18.60 48.97 7.21
C PRO A 4 18.96 47.47 7.28
N TRP A 5 19.69 47.04 8.30
CA TRP A 5 19.99 45.63 8.51
C TRP A 5 18.75 44.84 8.99
N LEU A 6 17.83 45.49 9.70
CA LEU A 6 16.59 44.86 10.17
C LEU A 6 15.63 44.59 9.01
N THR A 7 15.55 45.52 8.05
CA THR A 7 14.73 45.35 6.84
C THR A 7 15.25 44.21 5.98
N ILE A 8 16.57 44.09 5.82
CA ILE A 8 17.20 42.99 5.05
C ILE A 8 16.86 41.63 5.68
N LEU A 9 17.00 41.52 7.01
CA LEU A 9 16.68 40.29 7.76
C LEU A 9 15.22 39.87 7.60
N ILE A 10 14.29 40.83 7.72
CA ILE A 10 12.85 40.56 7.54
C ILE A 10 12.56 40.11 6.10
N SER A 11 13.09 40.81 5.10
CA SER A 11 12.89 40.43 3.70
C SER A 11 13.49 39.06 3.37
N ALA A 12 14.68 38.75 3.89
CA ALA A 12 15.31 37.44 3.70
C ALA A 12 14.47 36.31 4.31
N THR A 13 13.88 36.57 5.49
CA THR A 13 13.04 35.59 6.19
C THR A 13 11.72 35.35 5.45
N LEU A 14 11.10 36.41 4.92
CA LEU A 14 9.89 36.33 4.09
C LEU A 14 10.14 35.57 2.78
N VAL A 15 11.26 35.83 2.12
CA VAL A 15 11.65 35.11 0.89
C VAL A 15 11.89 33.64 1.18
N LEU A 16 12.59 33.32 2.28
CA LEU A 16 12.82 31.93 2.68
C LEU A 16 11.50 31.21 3.01
N GLY A 17 10.60 31.87 3.75
CA GLY A 17 9.28 31.31 4.07
C GLY A 17 8.42 31.06 2.82
N LEU A 18 8.45 31.98 1.85
CA LEU A 18 7.76 31.82 0.57
C LEU A 18 8.35 30.67 -0.25
N LEU A 19 9.68 30.56 -0.30
CA LEU A 19 10.35 29.44 -0.99
C LEU A 19 10.00 28.09 -0.35
N VAL A 20 9.96 28.01 0.97
CA VAL A 20 9.53 26.81 1.69
C VAL A 20 8.05 26.50 1.44
N ALA A 21 7.18 27.52 1.39
CA ALA A 21 5.76 27.32 1.08
C ALA A 21 5.52 26.83 -0.35
N LEU A 22 6.30 27.32 -1.32
CA LEU A 22 6.17 26.93 -2.72
C LEU A 22 6.86 25.60 -3.04
N ALA A 23 7.96 25.28 -2.37
CA ALA A 23 8.73 24.05 -2.60
C ALA A 23 8.46 22.95 -1.57
N GLY A 24 7.58 23.21 -0.59
CA GLY A 24 7.33 22.31 0.54
C GLY A 24 6.88 20.92 0.11
N ASP A 25 6.02 20.82 -0.91
CA ASP A 25 5.56 19.54 -1.45
C ASP A 25 6.67 18.76 -2.16
N VAL A 26 7.58 19.46 -2.84
CA VAL A 26 8.75 18.84 -3.49
C VAL A 26 9.71 18.31 -2.44
N VAL A 27 10.02 19.11 -1.42
CA VAL A 27 10.89 18.71 -0.31
C VAL A 27 10.27 17.54 0.46
N LYS A 28 8.97 17.60 0.73
CA LYS A 28 8.22 16.51 1.37
C LYS A 28 8.29 15.24 0.53
N GLY A 29 8.12 15.33 -0.79
CA GLY A 29 8.24 14.20 -1.70
C GLY A 29 9.62 13.55 -1.65
N TRP A 30 10.69 14.35 -1.67
CA TRP A 30 12.07 13.86 -1.57
C TRP A 30 12.35 13.18 -0.23
N VAL A 31 11.86 13.77 0.87
CA VAL A 31 12.02 13.20 2.22
C VAL A 31 11.27 11.88 2.33
N ILE A 32 10.01 11.81 1.87
CA ILE A 32 9.25 10.56 1.88
C ILE A 32 9.95 9.50 1.04
N GLN A 33 10.36 9.85 -0.19
CA GLN A 33 11.03 8.92 -1.08
C GLN A 33 12.33 8.38 -0.48
N ALA A 34 13.16 9.23 0.14
CA ALA A 34 14.38 8.80 0.82
C ALA A 34 14.10 7.89 2.04
N LEU A 35 13.00 8.14 2.77
CA LEU A 35 12.60 7.31 3.90
C LEU A 35 12.01 5.96 3.45
N THR A 36 11.38 5.90 2.27
CA THR A 36 10.72 4.70 1.77
C THR A 36 11.53 3.94 0.72
N ASP A 37 12.75 4.38 0.39
CA ASP A 37 13.55 3.85 -0.72
C ASP A 37 13.82 2.35 -0.56
N ASP A 38 14.02 1.89 0.67
CA ASP A 38 14.27 0.48 1.02
C ASP A 38 13.00 -0.25 1.52
N MET A 39 11.82 0.37 1.41
CA MET A 39 10.56 -0.25 1.82
C MET A 39 9.90 -1.09 0.72
N PHE A 40 10.33 -0.94 -0.53
CA PHE A 40 9.76 -1.62 -1.67
C PHE A 40 10.82 -2.45 -2.40
N VAL A 41 10.55 -3.74 -2.54
CA VAL A 41 11.36 -4.61 -3.39
C VAL A 41 10.89 -4.40 -4.83
N ALA A 42 11.78 -3.91 -5.70
CA ALA A 42 11.45 -3.57 -7.09
C ALA A 42 11.04 -4.79 -7.93
N VAL A 43 11.56 -5.97 -7.58
CA VAL A 43 11.25 -7.25 -8.22
C VAL A 43 11.25 -8.33 -7.16
N ASP A 44 10.12 -9.01 -7.01
CA ASP A 44 9.99 -10.18 -6.15
C ASP A 44 10.75 -11.36 -6.78
N ASN A 45 11.99 -11.58 -6.31
CA ASN A 45 12.91 -12.61 -6.79
C ASN A 45 13.19 -13.67 -5.72
N ASP A 46 12.48 -13.62 -4.59
CA ASP A 46 12.62 -14.67 -3.60
C ASP A 46 11.85 -15.93 -4.06
N ALA A 47 12.10 -17.05 -3.40
CA ALA A 47 11.45 -18.32 -3.73
C ALA A 47 10.08 -18.46 -3.04
N PHE A 48 9.58 -17.40 -2.40
CA PHE A 48 8.38 -17.45 -1.59
C PHE A 48 7.17 -17.08 -2.44
N ASP A 49 6.57 -18.09 -3.07
CA ASP A 49 5.31 -17.98 -3.80
C ASP A 49 4.18 -18.68 -3.01
N PRO A 50 3.67 -18.05 -1.94
CA PRO A 50 2.63 -18.65 -1.11
C PRO A 50 1.30 -18.64 -1.86
N GLY A 51 0.91 -19.78 -2.41
CA GLY A 51 -0.38 -19.88 -3.09
C GLY A 51 -0.56 -21.19 -3.83
N LEU A 52 -1.69 -21.28 -4.52
CA LEU A 52 -1.93 -22.34 -5.49
C LEU A 52 -1.41 -21.86 -6.85
N PRO A 53 -0.56 -22.64 -7.54
CA PRO A 53 -0.10 -22.28 -8.87
C PRO A 53 -1.26 -22.06 -9.85
N VAL A 54 -1.11 -21.11 -10.77
CA VAL A 54 -2.13 -20.89 -11.82
C VAL A 54 -2.29 -22.17 -12.65
N GLY A 55 -3.53 -22.58 -12.89
CA GLY A 55 -3.87 -23.80 -13.63
C GLY A 55 -3.80 -25.08 -12.79
N SER A 56 -3.36 -25.01 -11.54
CA SER A 56 -3.49 -26.14 -10.62
C SER A 56 -4.95 -26.38 -10.21
N GLN A 57 -5.27 -27.63 -9.89
CA GLN A 57 -6.59 -27.96 -9.35
C GLN A 57 -6.71 -27.38 -7.94
N PHE A 58 -7.82 -26.68 -7.67
CA PHE A 58 -8.10 -26.16 -6.35
C PHE A 58 -8.26 -27.32 -5.34
N PRO A 59 -7.64 -27.25 -4.14
CA PRO A 59 -7.67 -28.32 -3.16
C PRO A 59 -9.09 -28.55 -2.63
N LYS A 60 -9.37 -29.79 -2.23
CA LYS A 60 -10.60 -30.08 -1.48
C LYS A 60 -10.59 -29.29 -0.18
N ILE A 61 -11.75 -28.78 0.19
CA ILE A 61 -11.97 -28.08 1.45
C ILE A 61 -12.90 -28.91 2.33
N ASP A 62 -12.99 -28.55 3.61
CA ASP A 62 -14.05 -29.01 4.48
C ASP A 62 -14.71 -27.77 5.07
N ALA A 63 -15.85 -27.41 4.50
CA ALA A 63 -16.59 -26.20 4.84
C ALA A 63 -18.09 -26.47 4.82
N ARG A 64 -18.87 -25.50 5.30
CA ARG A 64 -20.34 -25.57 5.24
C ARG A 64 -20.91 -24.25 4.75
N LEU A 65 -21.85 -24.34 3.81
CA LEU A 65 -22.72 -23.24 3.44
C LEU A 65 -24.07 -23.43 4.14
N GLY A 66 -24.19 -22.86 5.34
CA GLY A 66 -25.30 -23.16 6.25
C GLY A 66 -25.30 -24.65 6.64
N ALA A 67 -26.37 -25.37 6.32
CA ALA A 67 -26.45 -26.80 6.61
C ALA A 67 -25.73 -27.69 5.57
N LEU A 68 -25.41 -27.15 4.39
CA LEU A 68 -24.83 -27.91 3.27
C LEU A 68 -23.32 -28.11 3.48
N PRO A 69 -22.82 -29.35 3.61
CA PRO A 69 -21.38 -29.61 3.55
C PRO A 69 -20.85 -29.32 2.15
N VAL A 70 -19.72 -28.61 2.09
CA VAL A 70 -19.03 -28.24 0.85
C VAL A 70 -17.62 -28.81 0.93
N THR A 71 -17.31 -29.74 0.04
CA THR A 71 -15.97 -30.34 -0.08
C THR A 71 -15.26 -30.02 -1.39
N ASP A 72 -16.01 -29.49 -2.36
CA ASP A 72 -15.52 -29.08 -3.66
C ASP A 72 -16.13 -27.71 -4.01
N ILE A 73 -15.27 -26.74 -4.32
CA ILE A 73 -15.68 -25.39 -4.69
C ILE A 73 -16.25 -25.30 -6.10
N SER A 74 -16.07 -26.32 -6.94
CA SER A 74 -16.57 -26.35 -8.32
C SER A 74 -18.09 -26.14 -8.37
N LEU A 75 -18.79 -26.58 -7.34
CA LEU A 75 -20.23 -26.41 -7.13
C LEU A 75 -20.66 -24.94 -6.92
N LEU A 76 -19.72 -24.06 -6.58
CA LEU A 76 -19.94 -22.64 -6.28
C LEU A 76 -19.45 -21.72 -7.40
N VAL A 77 -18.83 -22.26 -8.45
CA VAL A 77 -18.32 -21.48 -9.58
C VAL A 77 -19.47 -21.05 -10.49
N GLY A 78 -19.67 -19.74 -10.64
CA GLY A 78 -20.63 -19.17 -11.58
C GLY A 78 -20.02 -18.82 -12.94
N ASP A 79 -20.81 -18.19 -13.82
CA ASP A 79 -20.44 -17.85 -15.20
C ASP A 79 -19.19 -16.96 -15.32
N ARG A 80 -18.85 -16.22 -14.27
CA ARG A 80 -17.69 -15.31 -14.23
C ARG A 80 -16.54 -15.84 -13.36
N GLY A 81 -16.60 -17.10 -12.95
CA GLY A 81 -15.64 -17.71 -12.04
C GLY A 81 -16.04 -17.54 -10.56
N LEU A 82 -15.06 -17.76 -9.69
CA LEU A 82 -15.19 -17.69 -8.23
C LEU A 82 -13.97 -16.97 -7.65
N ILE A 83 -14.19 -16.15 -6.63
CA ILE A 83 -13.12 -15.63 -5.76
C ILE A 83 -13.24 -16.37 -4.43
N PHE A 84 -12.15 -17.04 -4.01
CA PHE A 84 -12.08 -17.71 -2.72
C PHE A 84 -11.23 -16.89 -1.76
N ILE A 85 -11.78 -16.57 -0.60
CA ILE A 85 -11.10 -15.84 0.48
C ILE A 85 -11.23 -16.66 1.75
N ALA A 86 -10.10 -17.06 2.34
CA ALA A 86 -10.04 -17.71 3.64
C ALA A 86 -9.32 -16.80 4.63
N SER A 87 -9.93 -16.57 5.79
CA SER A 87 -9.31 -15.87 6.91
C SER A 87 -9.27 -16.80 8.12
N ARG A 88 -8.11 -16.93 8.76
CA ARG A 88 -7.93 -17.80 9.95
C ARG A 88 -8.27 -17.11 11.27
N SER A 89 -8.58 -15.81 11.25
CA SER A 89 -8.88 -15.05 12.45
C SER A 89 -9.77 -13.86 12.09
N VAL A 90 -11.01 -13.92 12.54
CA VAL A 90 -11.91 -12.78 12.64
C VAL A 90 -12.55 -12.91 14.01
N ASP A 91 -11.89 -12.32 15.01
CA ASP A 91 -12.58 -11.86 16.20
C ASP A 91 -13.15 -10.49 15.80
N TRP A 92 -14.47 -10.35 15.81
CA TRP A 92 -15.18 -9.12 15.42
C TRP A 92 -15.82 -8.47 16.64
#